data_AF-A0A330GA96-F1
#
_entry.id   AF-A0A330GA96-F1
#
_cell.length_a   1.000
_cell.length_b   1.000
_cell.length_c   1.000
_cell.angle_alpha   90.00
_cell.angle_beta   90.00
_cell.angle_gamma   90.00
#
_symmetry.space_group_name_H-M   'P 1'
#
loop_
_entity.id
_entity.type
_entity.pdbx_description
1 polymer ?
#
loop_
_entity_poly.entity_id
_entity_poly.type
_entity_poly.pdbx_seq_one_letter_code
_entity_poly.pdbx_strand_id
1 'polypeptide(L)'
;MYILELIQPGDCLGYQDRDLAAKLENLLGHLESAFCDANIALNFFLLEFSNGPSKITSEQYRQELEERKIIHHQVCQELGDQTHANYDKIRFEVDRRFKTEKWKNGELPKSHQHRIKFLHARSFLYALDNIDKFLKVLANSDGAPQRIAELHLQLKSDFPDLTGVRNTSHHMEDRARGLDAQKVPQPLKLKPVNADFIVGSQGDLILDNLHGSKYGCTKANGYYGVVDVSLDSLLKVQSIIQNVFDAFEWVGFRHHLPR
;
A
#
# COMPACT_ATOMS: atom_id res chain seq x y z
N MET A 1 8.69 13.97 5.63
CA MET A 1 7.89 13.08 6.50
C MET A 1 6.75 13.91 7.05
N TYR A 2 5.52 13.46 6.86
CA TYR A 2 4.31 14.10 7.38
C TYR A 2 3.87 13.35 8.63
N ILE A 3 3.78 14.02 9.76
CA ILE A 3 3.15 13.49 10.96
C ILE A 3 1.81 14.22 11.08
N LEU A 4 0.71 13.50 10.88
CA LEU A 4 -0.61 14.06 11.06
C LEU A 4 -1.10 13.75 12.47
N GLU A 5 -1.52 14.78 13.18
CA GLU A 5 -1.93 14.66 14.56
C GLU A 5 -3.42 14.36 14.72
N LEU A 6 -3.78 13.66 15.80
CA LEU A 6 -5.13 13.58 16.32
C LEU A 6 -5.14 14.11 17.75
N ILE A 7 -6.27 14.66 18.16
CA ILE A 7 -6.50 15.11 19.53
C ILE A 7 -7.47 14.12 20.18
N GLN A 8 -7.01 13.42 21.21
CA GLN A 8 -7.89 12.63 22.07
C GLN A 8 -8.48 13.58 23.14
N PRO A 9 -9.81 13.76 23.22
CA PRO A 9 -10.40 14.79 24.08
C PRO A 9 -10.32 14.52 25.60
N GLY A 10 -10.07 13.28 26.04
CA GLY A 10 -9.90 12.92 27.45
C GLY A 10 -9.22 11.57 27.63
N ASP A 11 -9.13 11.08 28.88
CA ASP A 11 -8.47 9.81 29.22
C ASP A 11 -9.38 8.60 29.00
N CYS A 12 -10.68 8.75 29.26
CA CYS A 12 -11.68 7.69 29.16
C CYS A 12 -13.06 8.24 28.78
N LEU A 13 -13.97 7.37 28.35
CA LEU A 13 -15.32 7.74 27.97
C LEU A 13 -16.24 7.86 29.20
N GLY A 14 -17.11 8.87 29.19
CA GLY A 14 -18.01 9.23 30.29
C GLY A 14 -19.23 8.33 30.50
N TYR A 15 -19.18 7.04 30.13
CA TYR A 15 -20.30 6.12 30.31
C TYR A 15 -20.38 5.57 31.74
N GLN A 16 -21.62 5.36 32.21
CA GLN A 16 -21.87 4.69 33.50
C GLN A 16 -21.52 3.20 33.44
N ASP A 17 -21.84 2.54 32.33
CA ASP A 17 -21.43 1.16 32.07
C ASP A 17 -19.96 1.12 31.64
N ARG A 18 -19.11 0.58 32.52
CA ARG A 18 -17.66 0.50 32.31
C ARG A 18 -17.27 -0.57 31.29
N ASP A 19 -18.05 -1.64 31.15
CA ASP A 19 -17.77 -2.67 30.15
C ASP A 19 -18.09 -2.14 28.74
N LEU A 20 -19.15 -1.35 28.62
CA LEU A 20 -19.47 -0.65 27.39
C LEU A 20 -18.38 0.38 27.03
N ALA A 21 -17.98 1.21 27.99
CA ALA A 21 -16.91 2.19 27.81
C ALA A 21 -15.63 1.52 27.29
N ALA A 22 -15.17 0.47 27.95
CA ALA A 22 -13.94 -0.24 27.58
C ALA A 22 -14.02 -0.86 26.18
N LYS A 23 -15.18 -1.40 25.78
CA LYS A 23 -15.38 -1.93 24.41
C LYS A 23 -15.24 -0.83 23.36
N LEU A 24 -15.87 0.33 23.58
CA LEU A 24 -15.81 1.46 22.66
C LEU A 24 -14.40 2.07 22.61
N GLU A 25 -13.73 2.22 23.76
CA GLU A 25 -12.34 2.67 23.85
C GLU A 25 -11.38 1.76 23.09
N ASN A 26 -11.54 0.44 23.21
CA ASN A 26 -10.74 -0.52 22.44
C ASN A 26 -10.94 -0.35 20.91
N LEU A 27 -12.18 -0.15 20.47
CA LEU A 27 -12.47 0.11 19.06
C LEU A 27 -11.86 1.43 18.58
N LEU A 28 -11.88 2.48 19.41
CA LEU A 28 -11.21 3.76 19.13
C LEU A 28 -9.69 3.61 19.05
N GLY A 29 -9.07 2.83 19.95
CA GLY A 29 -7.64 2.55 19.90
C GLY A 29 -7.22 1.75 18.65
N HIS A 30 -8.07 0.83 18.18
CA HIS A 30 -7.85 0.16 16.89
C HIS A 30 -7.99 1.10 15.70
N LEU A 31 -8.94 2.04 15.75
CA LEU A 31 -9.11 3.08 14.74
C LEU A 31 -7.89 4.00 14.67
N GLU A 32 -7.38 4.44 15.82
CA GLU A 32 -6.13 5.20 15.95
C GLU A 32 -4.94 4.43 15.36
N SER A 33 -4.76 3.17 15.75
CA SER A 33 -3.67 2.33 15.25
C SER A 33 -3.70 2.22 13.73
N ALA A 34 -4.90 2.01 13.14
CA ALA A 34 -5.07 1.96 11.69
C ALA A 34 -4.78 3.30 11.01
N PHE A 35 -5.09 4.43 11.66
CA PHE A 35 -4.69 5.76 11.15
C PHE A 35 -3.17 5.95 11.16
N CYS A 36 -2.51 5.55 12.25
CA CYS A 36 -1.05 5.57 12.36
C CYS A 36 -0.40 4.70 11.26
N ASP A 37 -0.93 3.50 11.02
CA ASP A 37 -0.47 2.62 9.94
C ASP A 37 -0.60 3.29 8.56
N ALA A 38 -1.73 3.99 8.31
CA ALA A 38 -1.92 4.75 7.08
C ALA A 38 -0.89 5.89 6.96
N ASN A 39 -0.64 6.64 8.04
CA ASN A 39 0.34 7.72 8.02
C ASN A 39 1.78 7.21 7.78
N ILE A 40 2.15 6.10 8.43
CA ILE A 40 3.45 5.45 8.24
C ILE A 40 3.58 4.93 6.80
N ALA A 41 2.58 4.21 6.30
CA ALA A 41 2.59 3.66 4.95
C ALA A 41 2.70 4.77 3.89
N LEU A 42 2.00 5.89 4.06
CA LEU A 42 2.13 7.05 3.18
C LEU A 42 3.55 7.61 3.16
N ASN A 43 4.18 7.77 4.34
CA ASN A 43 5.53 8.31 4.41
C ASN A 43 6.55 7.43 3.68
N PHE A 44 6.48 6.11 3.88
CA PHE A 44 7.34 5.18 3.15
C PHE A 44 7.03 5.16 1.65
N PHE A 45 5.75 5.24 1.28
CA PHE A 45 5.35 5.37 -0.12
C PHE A 45 5.98 6.60 -0.77
N LEU A 46 5.88 7.77 -0.14
CA LEU A 46 6.41 9.03 -0.67
C LEU A 46 7.94 9.06 -0.71
N LEU A 47 8.61 8.45 0.28
CA LEU A 47 10.06 8.28 0.29
C LEU A 47 10.52 7.49 -0.94
N GLU A 48 9.90 6.34 -1.16
CA GLU A 48 10.24 5.44 -2.27
C GLU A 48 9.81 6.01 -3.62
N PHE A 49 8.72 6.77 -3.64
CA PHE A 49 8.29 7.50 -4.83
C PHE A 49 9.33 8.56 -5.24
N SER A 50 9.82 9.34 -4.26
CA SER A 50 10.84 10.39 -4.46
C SER A 50 12.21 9.81 -4.81
N ASN A 51 12.57 8.65 -4.24
CA ASN A 51 13.78 7.89 -4.56
C ASN A 51 13.67 7.17 -5.92
N GLY A 52 13.08 7.81 -6.94
CA GLY A 52 13.01 7.31 -8.30
C GLY A 52 14.38 6.81 -8.79
N PRO A 53 14.42 5.91 -9.81
CA PRO A 53 15.65 5.23 -10.20
C PRO A 53 16.78 6.25 -10.39
N SER A 54 17.77 6.20 -9.49
CA SER A 54 18.93 7.09 -9.55
C SER A 54 19.57 6.94 -10.93
N LYS A 55 19.73 8.06 -11.64
CA LYS A 55 20.47 8.06 -12.90
C LYS A 55 21.91 7.68 -12.57
N ILE A 56 22.33 6.50 -13.03
CA ILE A 56 23.72 6.05 -12.91
C ILE A 56 24.61 7.12 -13.54
N THR A 57 25.58 7.63 -12.79
CA THR A 57 26.52 8.62 -13.33
C THR A 57 27.47 7.95 -14.31
N SER A 58 28.07 8.72 -15.21
CA SER A 58 29.09 8.19 -16.14
C SER A 58 30.25 7.53 -15.41
N GLU A 59 30.56 7.96 -14.19
CA GLU A 59 31.62 7.39 -13.36
C GLU A 59 31.21 6.04 -12.74
N GLN A 60 30.01 5.96 -12.16
CA GLN A 60 29.46 4.71 -11.64
C GLN A 60 29.35 3.65 -12.74
N TYR A 61 28.92 4.05 -13.95
CA TYR A 61 28.87 3.14 -15.09
C TYR A 61 30.25 2.59 -15.47
N ARG A 62 31.30 3.43 -15.46
CA ARG A 62 32.67 2.98 -15.72
C ARG A 62 33.16 2.02 -14.63
N GLN A 63 32.89 2.32 -13.37
CA GLN A 63 33.24 1.43 -12.25
C GLN A 63 32.57 0.06 -12.39
N GLU A 64 31.26 0.03 -12.66
CA GLU A 64 30.52 -1.23 -12.88
C GLU A 64 31.09 -2.05 -14.05
N LEU A 65 31.54 -1.38 -15.13
CA LEU A 65 32.18 -2.05 -16.26
C LEU A 65 33.52 -2.69 -15.88
N GLU A 66 34.36 -1.98 -15.12
CA GLU A 66 35.65 -2.52 -14.67
C GLU A 66 35.47 -3.68 -13.68
N GLU A 67 34.55 -3.57 -12.73
CA GLU A 67 34.19 -4.67 -11.82
C GLU A 67 33.74 -5.91 -12.59
N ARG A 68 32.88 -5.73 -13.59
CA ARG A 68 32.42 -6.84 -14.45
C ARG A 68 33.56 -7.48 -15.23
N LYS A 69 34.53 -6.70 -15.71
CA LYS A 69 35.73 -7.24 -16.39
C LYS A 69 36.58 -8.09 -15.45
N ILE A 70 36.80 -7.63 -14.22
CA ILE A 70 37.57 -8.37 -13.21
C ILE A 70 36.89 -9.72 -12.92
N ILE A 71 35.57 -9.69 -12.66
CA ILE A 71 34.79 -10.91 -12.39
C ILE A 71 34.81 -11.84 -13.62
N HIS A 72 34.68 -11.29 -14.83
CA HIS A 72 34.76 -12.05 -16.07
C HIS A 72 36.11 -12.77 -16.22
N HIS A 73 37.22 -12.09 -15.91
CA HIS A 73 38.53 -12.72 -15.96
C HIS A 73 38.64 -13.89 -14.98
N GLN A 74 38.17 -13.72 -13.73
CA GLN A 74 38.15 -14.77 -12.71
C GLN A 74 37.32 -15.98 -13.14
N VAL A 75 36.09 -15.74 -13.63
CA VAL A 75 35.19 -16.81 -14.08
C VAL A 75 35.78 -17.58 -15.26
N CYS A 76 36.43 -16.90 -16.22
CA CYS A 76 37.13 -17.56 -17.32
C CYS A 76 38.31 -18.42 -16.86
N GLN A 77 39.06 -17.99 -15.84
CA GLN A 77 40.15 -18.78 -15.27
C GLN A 77 39.64 -20.04 -14.57
N GLU A 78 38.50 -19.96 -13.89
CA GLU A 78 37.93 -21.07 -13.12
C GLU A 78 37.22 -22.12 -13.99
N LEU A 79 36.41 -21.67 -14.97
CA LEU A 79 35.59 -22.57 -15.78
C LEU A 79 36.32 -23.16 -16.99
N GLY A 80 37.42 -22.52 -17.42
CA GLY A 80 38.16 -22.90 -18.61
C GLY A 80 37.37 -22.69 -19.91
N ASP A 81 38.11 -22.56 -21.00
CA ASP A 81 37.66 -22.54 -22.40
C ASP A 81 36.54 -21.55 -22.78
N GLN A 82 36.94 -20.47 -23.47
CA GLN A 82 36.05 -19.45 -24.06
C GLN A 82 35.41 -19.92 -25.38
N THR A 83 35.03 -21.20 -25.46
CA THR A 83 34.30 -21.71 -26.62
C THR A 83 32.88 -21.13 -26.66
N HIS A 84 32.30 -21.02 -27.85
CA HIS A 84 30.92 -20.52 -28.02
C HIS A 84 29.89 -21.27 -27.16
N ALA A 85 30.13 -22.56 -26.87
CA ALA A 85 29.28 -23.39 -26.03
C ALA A 85 29.30 -23.03 -24.53
N ASN A 86 30.38 -22.41 -24.05
CA ASN A 86 30.52 -21.99 -22.65
C ASN A 86 30.25 -20.50 -22.43
N TYR A 87 30.08 -19.71 -23.50
CA TYR A 87 29.84 -18.27 -23.41
C TYR A 87 28.63 -17.94 -22.51
N ASP A 88 27.51 -18.65 -22.69
CA ASP A 88 26.31 -18.42 -21.88
C ASP A 88 26.53 -18.75 -20.39
N LYS A 89 27.29 -19.82 -20.10
CA LYS A 89 27.63 -20.21 -18.73
C LYS A 89 28.52 -19.16 -18.06
N ILE A 90 29.55 -18.71 -18.77
CA ILE A 90 30.46 -17.65 -18.29
C ILE A 90 29.67 -16.36 -18.04
N ARG A 91 28.86 -15.92 -19.01
CA ARG A 91 28.03 -14.72 -18.89
C ARG A 91 27.08 -14.80 -17.69
N PHE A 92 26.37 -15.92 -17.55
CA PHE A 92 25.43 -16.12 -16.44
C PHE A 92 26.14 -16.09 -15.08
N GLU A 93 27.28 -16.76 -14.96
CA GLU A 93 28.06 -16.80 -13.73
C GLU A 93 28.65 -15.44 -13.36
N VAL A 94 29.16 -14.68 -14.34
CA VAL A 94 29.60 -13.29 -14.14
C VAL A 94 28.45 -12.41 -13.65
N ASP A 95 27.28 -12.48 -14.28
CA ASP A 95 26.10 -11.75 -13.86
C ASP A 95 25.66 -12.13 -12.44
N ARG A 96 25.73 -13.41 -12.08
CA ARG A 96 25.40 -13.92 -10.75
C ARG A 96 26.32 -13.34 -9.69
N ARG A 97 27.65 -13.41 -9.90
CA ARG A 97 28.65 -12.89 -8.95
C ARG A 97 28.55 -11.38 -8.79
N PHE A 98 28.49 -10.66 -9.91
CA PHE A 98 28.35 -9.20 -9.92
C PHE A 98 27.11 -8.75 -9.13
N LYS A 99 25.94 -9.35 -9.41
CA LYS A 99 24.71 -9.04 -8.67
C LYS A 99 24.82 -9.41 -7.18
N THR A 100 25.43 -10.55 -6.85
CA THR A 100 25.59 -11.00 -5.46
C THR A 100 26.43 -10.03 -4.64
N GLU A 101 27.56 -9.54 -5.19
CA GLU A 101 28.39 -8.55 -4.51
C GLU A 101 27.65 -7.24 -4.31
N LYS A 102 26.93 -6.75 -5.33
CA LYS A 102 26.05 -5.59 -5.16
C LYS A 102 25.04 -5.77 -4.03
N TRP A 103 24.37 -6.92 -3.97
CA TRP A 103 23.38 -7.20 -2.93
C TRP A 103 24.01 -7.28 -1.53
N LYS A 104 25.20 -7.87 -1.39
CA LYS A 104 25.94 -7.87 -0.12
C LYS A 104 26.30 -6.47 0.35
N ASN A 105 26.55 -5.55 -0.60
CA ASN A 105 26.84 -4.15 -0.32
C ASN A 105 25.58 -3.29 -0.07
N GLY A 106 24.39 -3.93 0.01
CA GLY A 106 23.13 -3.26 0.32
C GLY A 106 22.40 -2.66 -0.89
N GLU A 107 22.89 -2.88 -2.12
CA GLU A 107 22.17 -2.44 -3.31
C GLU A 107 20.99 -3.36 -3.61
N LEU A 108 19.79 -2.77 -3.66
CA LEU A 108 18.58 -3.52 -3.96
C LEU A 108 18.45 -3.83 -5.46
N PRO A 109 17.95 -5.03 -5.83
CA PRO A 109 17.55 -5.31 -7.20
C PRO A 109 16.52 -4.29 -7.70
N LYS A 110 16.61 -3.88 -8.97
CA LYS A 110 15.61 -2.98 -9.60
C LYS A 110 14.18 -3.49 -9.46
N SER A 111 13.99 -4.81 -9.54
CA SER A 111 12.68 -5.43 -9.32
C SER A 111 12.16 -5.18 -7.90
N HIS A 112 13.02 -5.24 -6.88
CA HIS A 112 12.63 -4.98 -5.49
C HIS A 112 12.34 -3.49 -5.29
N GLN A 113 13.19 -2.59 -5.81
CA GLN A 113 12.94 -1.15 -5.77
C GLN A 113 11.57 -0.78 -6.37
N HIS A 114 11.22 -1.39 -7.50
CA HIS A 114 9.90 -1.21 -8.09
C HIS A 114 8.78 -1.74 -7.19
N ARG A 115 8.92 -2.98 -6.67
CA ARG A 115 7.87 -3.64 -5.85
C ARG A 115 7.68 -3.00 -4.47
N ILE A 116 8.69 -2.36 -3.89
CA ILE A 116 8.60 -1.69 -2.59
C ILE A 116 7.52 -0.59 -2.61
N LYS A 117 7.41 0.18 -3.70
CA LYS A 117 6.35 1.20 -3.86
C LYS A 117 4.95 0.60 -3.78
N PHE A 118 4.75 -0.55 -4.44
CA PHE A 118 3.49 -1.29 -4.39
C PHE A 118 3.22 -1.90 -3.01
N LEU A 119 4.27 -2.29 -2.28
CA LEU A 119 4.11 -2.78 -0.91
C LEU A 119 3.52 -1.67 -0.02
N HIS A 120 4.11 -0.48 -0.03
CA HIS A 120 3.62 0.63 0.78
C HIS A 120 2.25 1.16 0.33
N ALA A 121 1.98 1.20 -0.98
CA ALA A 121 0.65 1.53 -1.49
C ALA A 121 -0.43 0.56 -0.98
N ARG A 122 -0.14 -0.75 -0.96
CA ARG A 122 -1.06 -1.75 -0.41
C ARG A 122 -1.21 -1.63 1.10
N SER A 123 -0.13 -1.38 1.84
CA SER A 123 -0.21 -1.14 3.29
C SER A 123 -1.12 0.04 3.60
N PHE A 124 -1.02 1.13 2.83
CA PHE A 124 -1.92 2.28 2.96
C PHE A 124 -3.38 1.91 2.67
N LEU A 125 -3.64 1.20 1.57
CA LEU A 125 -4.96 0.69 1.22
C LEU A 125 -5.57 -0.18 2.33
N TYR A 126 -4.78 -1.08 2.92
CA TYR A 126 -5.23 -1.97 3.98
C TYR A 126 -5.52 -1.22 5.27
N ALA A 127 -4.72 -0.21 5.60
CA ALA A 127 -4.99 0.67 6.73
C ALA A 127 -6.33 1.42 6.56
N LEU A 128 -6.61 1.95 5.35
CA LEU A 128 -7.90 2.58 5.05
C LEU A 128 -9.08 1.61 5.13
N ASP A 129 -8.93 0.38 4.64
CA ASP A 129 -9.98 -0.65 4.75
C ASP A 129 -10.22 -1.08 6.20
N ASN A 130 -9.18 -1.10 7.04
CA ASN A 130 -9.34 -1.34 8.48
C ASN A 130 -10.10 -0.19 9.15
N ILE A 131 -9.81 1.06 8.78
CA ILE A 131 -10.57 2.24 9.25
C ILE A 131 -12.05 2.11 8.87
N ASP A 132 -12.38 1.79 7.60
CA ASP A 132 -13.77 1.53 7.16
C ASP A 132 -14.45 0.46 8.01
N LYS A 133 -13.76 -0.66 8.25
CA LYS A 133 -14.30 -1.77 9.06
C LYS A 133 -14.53 -1.37 10.52
N PHE A 134 -13.58 -0.69 11.16
CA PHE A 134 -13.73 -0.27 12.56
C PHE A 134 -14.80 0.80 12.71
N LEU A 135 -14.90 1.76 11.79
CA LEU A 135 -16.00 2.72 11.76
C LEU A 135 -17.35 2.04 11.57
N LYS A 136 -17.43 1.03 10.70
CA LYS A 136 -18.64 0.24 10.55
C LYS A 136 -19.02 -0.47 11.84
N VAL A 137 -18.07 -1.08 12.55
CA VAL A 137 -18.34 -1.75 13.83
C VAL A 137 -18.80 -0.71 14.86
N LEU A 138 -18.07 0.39 15.05
CA LEU A 138 -18.43 1.48 15.95
C LEU A 138 -19.84 2.02 15.66
N ALA A 139 -20.17 2.28 14.40
CA ALA A 139 -21.49 2.79 13.99
C ALA A 139 -22.66 1.84 14.34
N ASN A 140 -22.39 0.54 14.54
CA ASN A 140 -23.39 -0.46 14.91
C ASN A 140 -23.25 -0.92 16.36
N SER A 141 -22.33 -0.36 17.13
CA SER A 141 -22.14 -0.69 18.55
C SER A 141 -23.16 0.05 19.40
N ASP A 142 -23.67 -0.63 20.43
CA ASP A 142 -24.53 0.01 21.43
C ASP A 142 -23.80 1.18 22.10
N GLY A 143 -24.55 2.24 22.41
CA GLY A 143 -24.01 3.45 23.05
C GLY A 143 -23.20 4.37 22.14
N ALA A 144 -22.77 3.94 20.95
CA ALA A 144 -22.02 4.81 20.05
C ALA A 144 -22.89 6.00 19.55
N PRO A 145 -22.31 7.22 19.43
CA PRO A 145 -23.02 8.37 18.90
C PRO A 145 -23.56 8.11 17.49
N GLN A 146 -24.79 8.55 17.21
CA GLN A 146 -25.41 8.38 15.88
C GLN A 146 -24.56 8.99 14.75
N ARG A 147 -23.82 10.07 15.06
CA ARG A 147 -22.91 10.74 14.15
C ARG A 147 -21.86 9.81 13.53
N ILE A 148 -21.48 8.72 14.20
CA ILE A 148 -20.48 7.77 13.68
C ILE A 148 -20.98 7.09 12.39
N ALA A 149 -22.29 6.82 12.28
CA ALA A 149 -22.86 6.23 11.07
C ALA A 149 -22.75 7.17 9.86
N GLU A 150 -22.94 8.47 10.08
CA GLU A 150 -22.79 9.51 9.04
C GLU A 150 -21.33 9.64 8.59
N LEU A 151 -20.38 9.58 9.53
CA LEU A 151 -18.94 9.63 9.24
C LEU A 151 -18.46 8.40 8.46
N HIS A 152 -19.00 7.22 8.76
CA HIS A 152 -18.74 6.01 7.97
C HIS A 152 -19.30 6.12 6.53
N LEU A 153 -20.48 6.72 6.35
CA LEU A 153 -21.01 7.00 5.01
C LEU A 153 -20.16 8.02 4.25
N GLN A 154 -19.67 9.06 4.95
CA GLN A 154 -18.75 10.04 4.38
C GLN A 154 -17.47 9.36 3.86
N LEU A 155 -16.85 8.47 4.65
CA LEU A 155 -15.67 7.72 4.22
C LEU A 155 -15.93 6.96 2.91
N LYS A 156 -17.09 6.30 2.79
CA LYS A 156 -17.46 5.56 1.57
C LYS A 156 -17.68 6.47 0.37
N SER A 157 -18.20 7.66 0.60
CA SER A 157 -18.34 8.68 -0.45
C SER A 157 -16.98 9.20 -0.90
N ASP A 158 -16.05 9.41 0.03
CA ASP A 158 -14.70 9.91 -0.26
C ASP A 158 -13.81 8.85 -0.93
N PHE A 159 -14.05 7.56 -0.63
CA PHE A 159 -13.28 6.42 -1.13
C PHE A 159 -14.18 5.32 -1.72
N PRO A 160 -14.91 5.60 -2.81
CA PRO A 160 -15.93 4.69 -3.36
C PRO A 160 -15.37 3.36 -3.87
N ASP A 161 -14.08 3.34 -4.25
CA ASP A 161 -13.40 2.18 -4.82
C ASP A 161 -12.62 1.35 -3.79
N LEU A 162 -12.50 1.82 -2.54
CA LEU A 162 -11.64 1.22 -1.51
C LEU A 162 -11.86 -0.28 -1.35
N THR A 163 -13.09 -0.69 -1.07
CA THR A 163 -13.44 -2.10 -0.87
C THR A 163 -13.18 -2.93 -2.14
N GLY A 164 -13.51 -2.36 -3.31
CA GLY A 164 -13.34 -3.05 -4.59
C GLY A 164 -11.88 -3.34 -4.91
N VAL A 165 -11.03 -2.31 -4.75
CA VAL A 165 -9.58 -2.39 -4.97
C VAL A 165 -8.95 -3.35 -3.96
N ARG A 166 -9.27 -3.20 -2.66
CA ARG A 166 -8.76 -4.10 -1.61
C ARG A 166 -9.12 -5.55 -1.84
N ASN A 167 -10.37 -5.84 -2.22
CA ASN A 167 -10.80 -7.21 -2.50
C ASN A 167 -10.01 -7.84 -3.65
N THR A 168 -9.73 -7.09 -4.72
CA THR A 168 -8.87 -7.59 -5.81
C THR A 168 -7.43 -7.80 -5.32
N SER A 169 -6.87 -6.90 -4.51
CA SER A 169 -5.52 -7.08 -3.95
C SER A 169 -5.40 -8.30 -3.02
N HIS A 170 -6.47 -8.67 -2.30
CA HIS A 170 -6.52 -9.87 -1.46
C HIS A 170 -6.72 -11.17 -2.23
N HIS A 171 -7.41 -11.12 -3.38
CA HIS A 171 -7.79 -12.28 -4.19
C HIS A 171 -7.19 -12.18 -5.60
N MET A 172 -5.90 -11.82 -5.65
CA MET A 172 -5.22 -11.52 -6.90
C MET A 172 -5.11 -12.76 -7.80
N GLU A 173 -5.02 -13.95 -7.21
CA GLU A 173 -4.99 -15.25 -7.90
C GLU A 173 -6.29 -15.54 -8.65
N ASP A 174 -7.44 -15.29 -8.03
CA ASP A 174 -8.74 -15.46 -8.68
C ASP A 174 -8.93 -14.41 -9.79
N ARG A 175 -8.51 -13.17 -9.52
CA ARG A 175 -8.55 -12.09 -10.52
C ARG A 175 -7.66 -12.37 -11.71
N ALA A 176 -6.45 -12.90 -11.51
CA ALA A 176 -5.53 -13.28 -12.57
C ALA A 176 -6.10 -14.36 -13.49
N ARG A 177 -7.00 -15.21 -12.97
CA ARG A 177 -7.75 -16.21 -13.75
C ARG A 177 -8.96 -15.64 -14.49
N GLY A 178 -9.20 -14.33 -14.38
CA GLY A 178 -10.38 -13.68 -14.94
C GLY A 178 -11.65 -14.04 -14.19
N LEU A 179 -11.57 -14.30 -12.88
CA LEU A 179 -12.71 -14.65 -12.05
C LEU A 179 -13.05 -13.54 -11.05
N ASP A 180 -14.32 -13.47 -10.67
CA ASP A 180 -14.73 -12.73 -9.48
C ASP A 180 -14.33 -13.48 -8.18
N ALA A 181 -14.39 -12.82 -7.03
CA ALA A 181 -13.96 -13.39 -5.73
C ALA A 181 -15.15 -13.88 -4.92
N GLN A 182 -16.18 -14.39 -5.61
CA GLN A 182 -17.35 -14.96 -4.94
C GLN A 182 -17.09 -16.40 -4.50
N LYS A 183 -17.91 -16.91 -3.56
CA LYS A 183 -17.84 -18.31 -3.10
C LYS A 183 -17.91 -19.33 -4.24
N VAL A 184 -18.60 -18.98 -5.33
CA VAL A 184 -18.61 -19.72 -6.59
C VAL A 184 -18.11 -18.78 -7.68
N PRO A 185 -16.80 -18.82 -8.01
CA PRO A 185 -16.19 -17.86 -8.92
C PRO A 185 -16.86 -17.85 -10.30
N GLN A 186 -17.21 -16.66 -10.79
CA GLN A 186 -17.78 -16.47 -12.13
C GLN A 186 -16.80 -15.76 -13.07
N PRO A 187 -16.85 -16.00 -14.39
CA PRO A 187 -16.07 -15.26 -15.37
C PRO A 187 -16.30 -13.75 -15.28
N LEU A 188 -15.22 -13.00 -15.17
CA LEU A 188 -15.21 -11.55 -15.06
C LEU A 188 -15.56 -10.91 -16.41
N LYS A 189 -16.58 -10.05 -16.43
CA LYS A 189 -16.93 -9.26 -17.60
C LYS A 189 -16.20 -7.92 -17.54
N LEU A 190 -15.08 -7.82 -18.23
CA LEU A 190 -14.30 -6.59 -18.30
C LEU A 190 -15.13 -5.44 -18.91
N LYS A 191 -14.91 -4.25 -18.37
CA LYS A 191 -15.55 -3.02 -18.83
C LYS A 191 -14.49 -2.06 -19.36
N PRO A 192 -14.87 -1.14 -20.27
CA PRO A 192 -13.93 -0.14 -20.78
C PRO A 192 -13.22 0.59 -19.66
N VAL A 193 -11.92 0.73 -19.80
CA VAL A 193 -11.09 1.49 -18.85
C VAL A 193 -10.96 2.90 -19.42
N ASN A 194 -11.42 3.88 -18.65
CA ASN A 194 -11.17 5.29 -18.91
C ASN A 194 -10.34 5.84 -17.74
N ALA A 195 -9.06 5.48 -17.73
CA ALA A 195 -8.08 6.04 -16.81
C ALA A 195 -7.09 6.87 -17.62
N ASP A 196 -6.54 7.93 -17.04
CA ASP A 196 -5.64 8.91 -17.69
C ASP A 196 -4.44 8.26 -18.44
N PHE A 197 -4.13 6.99 -18.14
CA PHE A 197 -2.94 6.25 -18.58
C PHE A 197 -3.23 4.92 -19.31
N ILE A 198 -4.47 4.42 -19.34
CA ILE A 198 -4.87 3.20 -20.08
C ILE A 198 -6.23 3.45 -20.75
N VAL A 199 -6.28 3.33 -22.08
CA VAL A 199 -7.50 3.39 -22.87
C VAL A 199 -7.67 2.06 -23.59
N GLY A 200 -8.66 1.27 -23.15
CA GLY A 200 -8.97 -0.03 -23.73
C GLY A 200 -10.47 -0.14 -24.00
N SER A 201 -10.86 -0.26 -25.28
CA SER A 201 -12.27 -0.28 -25.71
C SER A 201 -13.02 -1.55 -25.30
N GLN A 202 -12.31 -2.67 -25.09
CA GLN A 202 -12.86 -3.94 -24.59
C GLN A 202 -12.64 -4.14 -23.08
N GLY A 203 -11.90 -3.23 -22.43
CA GLY A 203 -11.45 -3.37 -21.05
C GLY A 203 -10.23 -4.29 -20.91
N ASP A 204 -9.28 -3.91 -20.05
CA ASP A 204 -8.11 -4.73 -19.71
C ASP A 204 -8.17 -5.21 -18.27
N LEU A 205 -7.67 -6.42 -18.03
CA LEU A 205 -7.49 -6.95 -16.68
C LEU A 205 -6.21 -6.35 -16.08
N ILE A 206 -6.38 -5.43 -15.14
CA ILE A 206 -5.28 -4.75 -14.45
C ILE A 206 -5.27 -5.22 -13.00
N LEU A 207 -4.21 -5.90 -12.57
CA LEU A 207 -4.18 -6.53 -11.24
C LEU A 207 -3.51 -5.67 -10.18
N ASP A 208 -2.41 -5.01 -10.54
CA ASP A 208 -1.56 -4.28 -9.60
C ASP A 208 -0.92 -3.12 -10.36
N ASN A 209 -1.56 -1.96 -10.37
CA ASN A 209 -1.09 -0.80 -11.10
C ASN A 209 -0.93 0.42 -10.19
N LEU A 210 0.15 1.15 -10.44
CA LEU A 210 0.48 2.38 -9.74
C LEU A 210 0.85 3.45 -10.77
N HIS A 211 0.02 4.49 -10.85
CA HIS A 211 0.27 5.64 -11.72
C HIS A 211 0.31 6.92 -10.89
N GLY A 212 1.52 7.45 -10.67
CA GLY A 212 1.70 8.50 -9.67
C GLY A 212 1.36 7.97 -8.27
N SER A 213 0.50 8.70 -7.55
CA SER A 213 -0.08 8.28 -6.27
C SER A 213 -1.30 7.36 -6.41
N LYS A 214 -1.86 7.20 -7.63
CA LYS A 214 -3.08 6.42 -7.86
C LYS A 214 -2.75 4.93 -7.89
N TYR A 215 -3.13 4.21 -6.85
CA TYR A 215 -3.09 2.75 -6.79
C TYR A 215 -4.41 2.17 -7.29
N GLY A 216 -4.39 1.25 -8.24
CA GLY A 216 -5.63 0.74 -8.80
C GLY A 216 -5.54 -0.61 -9.47
N CYS A 217 -6.71 -1.22 -9.63
CA CYS A 217 -6.88 -2.54 -10.22
C CYS A 217 -8.33 -2.74 -10.69
N THR A 218 -8.56 -3.77 -11.49
CA THR A 218 -9.89 -4.17 -11.96
C THR A 218 -10.65 -4.84 -10.83
N LYS A 219 -11.81 -4.27 -10.50
CA LYS A 219 -12.71 -4.74 -9.44
C LYS A 219 -13.54 -5.94 -9.93
N ALA A 220 -14.25 -6.59 -9.01
CA ALA A 220 -15.15 -7.72 -9.31
C ALA A 220 -16.28 -7.37 -10.31
N ASN A 221 -16.65 -6.10 -10.44
CA ASN A 221 -17.65 -5.64 -11.40
C ASN A 221 -17.07 -5.35 -12.80
N GLY A 222 -15.78 -5.63 -13.03
CA GLY A 222 -15.09 -5.44 -14.29
C GLY A 222 -14.62 -4.01 -14.58
N TYR A 223 -15.00 -3.03 -13.76
CA TYR A 223 -14.49 -1.67 -13.84
C TYR A 223 -13.14 -1.55 -13.14
N TYR A 224 -12.27 -0.70 -13.68
CA TYR A 224 -11.07 -0.26 -12.99
C TYR A 224 -11.44 0.64 -11.81
N GLY A 225 -10.88 0.36 -10.63
CA GLY A 225 -11.03 1.18 -9.43
C GLY A 225 -9.70 1.74 -8.97
N VAL A 226 -9.75 2.88 -8.28
CA VAL A 226 -8.55 3.59 -7.83
C VAL A 226 -8.70 4.06 -6.39
N VAL A 227 -7.62 3.94 -5.62
CA VAL A 227 -7.41 4.63 -4.35
C VAL A 227 -6.17 5.49 -4.47
N ASP A 228 -6.29 6.74 -4.07
CA ASP A 228 -5.19 7.69 -4.11
C ASP A 228 -4.33 7.58 -2.84
N VAL A 229 -3.03 7.31 -3.00
CA VAL A 229 -2.06 7.19 -1.91
C VAL A 229 -1.36 8.53 -1.75
N SER A 230 -2.07 9.46 -1.13
CA SER A 230 -1.67 10.87 -1.07
C SER A 230 -1.91 11.49 0.32
N LEU A 231 -1.28 12.64 0.55
CA LEU A 231 -1.51 13.45 1.74
C LEU A 231 -2.96 13.91 1.82
N ASP A 232 -3.56 14.33 0.71
CA ASP A 232 -4.95 14.78 0.66
C ASP A 232 -5.92 13.67 1.10
N SER A 233 -5.67 12.44 0.67
CA SER A 233 -6.45 11.29 1.12
C SER A 233 -6.31 11.05 2.62
N LEU A 234 -5.08 11.13 3.14
CA LEU A 234 -4.85 10.97 4.58
C LEU A 234 -5.46 12.11 5.41
N LEU A 235 -5.45 13.36 4.92
CA LEU A 235 -6.09 14.51 5.57
C LEU A 235 -7.62 14.35 5.67
N LYS A 236 -8.27 13.81 4.62
CA LYS A 236 -9.71 13.49 4.66
C LYS A 236 -10.02 12.47 5.77
N VAL A 237 -9.20 11.41 5.83
CA VAL A 237 -9.33 10.34 6.83
C VAL A 237 -9.05 10.88 8.24
N GLN A 238 -8.03 11.71 8.41
CA GLN A 238 -7.72 12.40 9.67
C GLN A 238 -8.93 13.20 10.16
N SER A 239 -9.54 14.00 9.28
CA SER A 239 -10.72 14.79 9.63
C SER A 239 -11.90 13.92 10.06
N ILE A 240 -12.16 12.81 9.34
CA ILE A 240 -13.20 11.85 9.71
C ILE A 240 -12.93 11.25 11.10
N ILE A 241 -11.69 10.80 11.35
CA ILE A 241 -11.33 10.15 12.62
C ILE A 241 -11.35 11.16 13.77
N GLN A 242 -10.87 12.39 13.57
CA GLN A 242 -10.97 13.44 14.59
C GLN A 242 -12.44 13.67 14.98
N ASN A 243 -13.32 13.77 13.99
CA ASN A 243 -14.77 13.90 14.25
C ASN A 243 -15.37 12.68 14.96
N VAL A 244 -14.78 11.49 14.81
CA VAL A 244 -15.18 10.30 15.59
C VAL A 244 -14.80 10.48 17.04
N PHE A 245 -13.55 10.85 17.34
CA PHE A 245 -13.11 11.13 18.70
C PHE A 245 -13.96 12.22 19.36
N ASP A 246 -14.21 13.32 18.65
CA ASP A 246 -14.97 14.46 19.17
C ASP A 246 -16.46 14.16 19.39
N ALA A 247 -17.01 13.09 18.78
CA ALA A 247 -18.41 12.72 18.93
C ALA A 247 -18.72 12.04 20.28
N PHE A 248 -17.72 11.52 20.98
CA PHE A 248 -17.91 10.90 22.29
C PHE A 248 -17.76 11.91 23.43
N GLU A 249 -18.43 11.64 24.55
CA GLU A 249 -18.21 12.37 25.79
C GLU A 249 -16.99 11.78 26.53
N TRP A 250 -15.94 12.59 26.68
CA TRP A 250 -14.71 12.19 27.34
C TRP A 250 -14.56 12.81 28.73
N VAL A 251 -13.84 12.11 29.59
CA VAL A 251 -13.43 12.55 30.93
C VAL A 251 -11.92 12.47 31.04
N GLY A 252 -11.29 13.48 31.64
CA GLY A 252 -9.84 13.53 31.87
C GLY A 252 -9.13 14.58 31.01
N PHE A 253 -7.82 14.40 30.81
CA PHE A 253 -6.98 15.36 30.09
C PHE A 253 -6.91 15.07 28.60
N ARG A 254 -6.75 16.13 27.80
CA ARG A 254 -6.53 16.01 26.36
C ARG A 254 -5.13 15.49 26.07
N HIS A 255 -5.00 14.70 25.00
CA HIS A 255 -3.71 14.19 24.52
C HIS A 255 -3.54 14.47 23.03
N HIS A 256 -2.31 14.76 22.63
CA HIS A 256 -1.91 14.72 21.22
C HIS A 256 -1.46 13.30 20.86
N LEU A 257 -1.85 12.87 19.66
CA LEU A 257 -1.45 11.61 19.04
C LEU A 257 -0.82 11.93 17.69
N PRO A 258 0.22 11.20 17.23
CA PRO A 258 0.89 10.08 17.92
C PRO A 258 1.76 10.57 19.10
N ARG A 259 2.03 9.66 20.05
CA ARG A 259 2.83 9.92 21.26
C ARG A 259 4.34 9.79 21.04
#